data_AF-A0A7J6S7H0-F1
#
_entry.id   AF-A0A7J6S7H0-F1
#
_cell.length_a   1.000
_cell.length_b   1.000
_cell.length_c   1.000
_cell.angle_alpha   90.00
_cell.angle_beta   90.00
_cell.angle_gamma   90.00
#
_symmetry.space_group_name_H-M   'P 1'
#
loop_
_entity.id
_entity.type
_entity.pdbx_description
1 polymer ?
#
loop_
_entity_poly.entity_id
_entity_poly.type
_entity_poly.pdbx_seq_one_letter_code
_entity_poly.pdbx_strand_id
1 'polypeptide(L)'
;VDLFLSEDRTTAFLASPIVEPGPVVSMVHAVDEVMTDFDLETFYDPPKPHLSLAWTTMDVEALCEKVQSLADGQQHFHLSSKSDESAPADDLLGIDVTSAVLRIGKENIVIPLSDE
;
A
#
# COMPACT_ATOMS: atom_id res chain seq x y z
N VAL A 1 -4.27 -8.71 4.91
CA VAL A 1 -4.14 -8.25 3.51
C VAL A 1 -5.31 -7.33 3.25
N ASP A 2 -5.02 -6.13 2.77
CA ASP A 2 -5.97 -5.03 2.60
C ASP A 2 -5.99 -4.58 1.13
N LEU A 3 -7.07 -3.88 0.75
CA LEU A 3 -7.23 -3.30 -0.58
C LEU A 3 -6.95 -1.79 -0.52
N PHE A 4 -6.00 -1.32 -1.34
CA PHE A 4 -5.67 0.09 -1.50
C PHE A 4 -6.05 0.55 -2.91
N LEU A 5 -6.44 1.81 -3.05
CA LEU A 5 -6.70 2.43 -4.35
C LEU A 5 -5.60 3.45 -4.63
N SER A 6 -5.22 3.60 -5.90
CA SER A 6 -4.46 4.76 -6.34
C SER A 6 -5.25 6.05 -6.06
N GLU A 7 -4.53 7.17 -6.01
CA GLU A 7 -5.12 8.48 -5.74
C GLU A 7 -6.21 8.86 -6.77
N ASP A 8 -5.95 8.55 -8.05
CA ASP A 8 -6.91 8.73 -9.15
C ASP A 8 -8.01 7.64 -9.20
N ARG A 9 -7.96 6.66 -8.30
CA ARG A 9 -8.84 5.49 -8.18
C ARG A 9 -8.94 4.60 -9.42
N THR A 10 -8.02 4.73 -10.37
CA THR A 10 -7.99 3.90 -11.58
C THR A 10 -7.31 2.56 -11.37
N THR A 11 -6.62 2.38 -10.24
CA THR A 11 -5.86 1.16 -9.92
C THR A 11 -6.16 0.71 -8.51
N ALA A 12 -6.40 -0.59 -8.34
CA ALA A 12 -6.55 -1.23 -7.05
C ALA A 12 -5.35 -2.16 -6.76
N PHE A 13 -4.86 -2.12 -5.53
CA PHE A 13 -3.73 -2.89 -5.04
C PHE A 13 -4.19 -3.80 -3.91
N LEU A 14 -3.84 -5.08 -4.00
CA LEU A 14 -3.92 -6.02 -2.88
C LEU A 14 -2.59 -5.95 -2.15
N ALA A 15 -2.59 -5.56 -0.88
CA ALA A 15 -1.35 -5.34 -0.14
C ALA A 15 -1.36 -5.98 1.26
N SER A 16 -0.19 -6.37 1.75
CA SER A 16 -0.01 -6.80 3.13
C SER A 16 0.49 -5.63 3.97
N PRO A 17 -0.22 -5.23 5.04
CA PRO A 17 0.30 -4.28 6.02
C PRO A 17 1.59 -4.78 6.66
N ILE A 18 2.50 -3.87 6.99
CA ILE A 18 3.69 -4.18 7.80
C ILE A 18 3.26 -4.24 9.27
N VAL A 19 3.55 -5.36 9.93
CA VAL A 19 3.14 -5.62 11.33
C VAL A 19 3.90 -4.73 12.32
N GLU A 20 5.20 -4.52 12.07
CA GLU A 20 6.07 -3.67 12.89
C GLU A 20 6.63 -2.52 12.04
N PRO A 21 5.82 -1.48 11.75
CA PRO A 21 6.19 -0.45 10.79
C PRO A 21 7.20 0.57 11.34
N GLY A 22 7.60 0.48 12.62
CA GLY A 22 8.40 1.48 13.33
C GLY A 22 9.61 2.00 12.55
N PRO A 23 10.54 1.13 12.10
CA PRO A 23 11.71 1.57 11.33
C PRO A 23 11.36 2.30 10.04
N VAL A 24 10.33 1.84 9.33
CA VAL A 24 9.88 2.46 8.07
C VAL A 24 9.22 3.81 8.35
N VAL A 25 8.42 3.92 9.41
CA VAL A 25 7.79 5.19 9.82
C VAL A 25 8.85 6.22 10.22
N SER A 26 9.91 5.81 10.92
CA SER A 26 11.05 6.69 11.22
C SER A 26 11.73 7.22 9.96
N MET A 27 11.90 6.38 8.93
CA MET A 27 12.44 6.84 7.63
C MET A 27 11.49 7.82 6.94
N VAL A 28 10.18 7.58 6.98
CA VAL A 28 9.18 8.50 6.43
C VAL A 28 9.30 9.88 7.08
N HIS A 29 9.38 9.95 8.41
CA HIS A 29 9.54 11.23 9.11
C HIS A 29 10.84 11.94 8.74
N ALA A 30 11.95 11.21 8.61
CA ALA A 30 13.22 11.78 8.18
C ALA A 30 13.14 12.33 6.74
N VAL A 31 12.38 11.68 5.86
CA VAL A 31 12.10 12.19 4.51
C VAL A 31 11.21 13.43 4.59
N ASP A 32 10.18 13.44 5.41
CA ASP A 32 9.25 14.58 5.55
C ASP A 32 9.92 15.85 6.03
N GLU A 33 10.93 15.75 6.92
CA GLU A 33 11.76 16.89 7.32
C GLU A 33 12.45 17.53 6.10
N VAL A 34 13.08 16.71 5.25
CA VAL A 34 13.73 17.19 4.03
C VAL A 34 12.70 17.70 3.03
N MET A 35 11.55 17.05 2.86
CA MET A 35 10.49 17.53 1.95
C MET A 35 9.99 18.91 2.38
N THR A 36 9.85 19.14 3.69
CA THR A 36 9.46 20.44 4.26
C THR A 36 10.49 21.52 3.98
N ASP A 37 11.79 21.23 4.11
CA ASP A 37 12.88 22.18 3.81
C ASP A 37 12.89 22.67 2.36
N PHE A 38 12.27 21.90 1.45
CA PHE A 38 12.17 22.21 0.02
C PHE A 38 10.76 22.64 -0.44
N ASP A 39 9.86 22.95 0.51
CA ASP A 39 8.46 23.33 0.24
C ASP A 39 7.69 22.27 -0.60
N LEU A 40 7.98 20.99 -0.37
CA LEU A 40 7.31 19.85 -1.02
C LEU A 40 6.25 19.22 -0.11
N GLU A 41 5.32 18.47 -0.72
CA GLU A 41 4.30 17.73 0.02
C GLU A 41 4.91 16.59 0.84
N THR A 42 4.50 16.48 2.11
CA THR A 42 4.93 15.40 3.03
C THR A 42 4.06 14.16 2.86
N PHE A 43 4.49 13.05 3.45
CA PHE A 43 3.71 11.83 3.50
C PHE A 43 2.37 12.00 4.23
N TYR A 44 1.43 11.11 3.93
CA TYR A 44 0.11 11.08 4.56
C TYR A 44 0.22 10.68 6.05
N ASP A 45 -0.58 11.33 6.89
CA ASP A 45 -0.61 11.11 8.35
C ASP A 45 -1.92 10.42 8.80
N PRO A 46 -1.86 9.26 9.49
CA PRO A 46 -0.67 8.48 9.81
C PRO A 46 -0.16 7.66 8.61
N PRO A 47 1.16 7.47 8.47
CA PRO A 47 1.72 6.61 7.43
C PRO A 47 1.25 5.17 7.61
N LYS A 48 1.00 4.48 6.49
CA LYS A 48 0.48 3.10 6.43
C LYS A 48 1.39 2.25 5.54
N PRO A 49 2.60 1.91 6.02
CA PRO A 49 3.52 1.09 5.25
C PRO A 49 2.90 -0.28 4.91
N HIS A 50 2.99 -0.67 3.65
CA HIS A 50 2.46 -1.93 3.14
C HIS A 50 3.28 -2.44 1.97
N LEU A 51 3.24 -3.75 1.74
CA LEU A 51 3.79 -4.41 0.56
C LEU A 51 2.66 -4.74 -0.41
N SER A 52 2.61 -4.07 -1.56
CA SER A 52 1.69 -4.44 -2.64
C SER A 52 2.08 -5.79 -3.23
N LEU A 53 1.15 -6.75 -3.17
CA LEU A 53 1.33 -8.13 -3.65
C LEU A 53 0.80 -8.31 -5.08
N ALA A 54 -0.28 -7.61 -5.42
CA ALA A 54 -0.90 -7.63 -6.75
C ALA A 54 -1.61 -6.30 -7.03
N TRP A 55 -1.87 -6.01 -8.31
CA TRP A 55 -2.63 -4.84 -8.72
C TRP A 55 -3.49 -5.14 -9.94
N THR A 56 -4.56 -4.35 -10.11
CA THR A 56 -5.40 -4.36 -11.30
C THR A 56 -5.85 -2.94 -11.63
N THR A 57 -5.97 -2.63 -12.92
CA THR A 57 -6.72 -1.44 -13.35
C THR A 57 -8.19 -1.67 -13.05
N MET A 58 -8.86 -0.61 -12.59
CA MET A 58 -10.28 -0.54 -12.32
C MET A 58 -10.91 0.42 -13.30
N ASP A 59 -11.95 -0.05 -14.00
CA ASP A 59 -12.90 0.84 -14.63
C ASP A 59 -13.87 1.32 -13.54
N VAL A 60 -13.66 2.56 -13.09
CA VAL A 60 -14.43 3.18 -12.02
C VAL A 60 -15.88 3.40 -12.46
N GLU A 61 -16.13 3.67 -13.75
CA GLU A 61 -17.48 3.80 -14.29
C GLU A 61 -18.20 2.45 -14.21
N ALA A 62 -17.55 1.39 -14.67
CA ALA A 62 -18.09 0.03 -14.57
C ALA A 62 -18.30 -0.41 -13.11
N LEU A 63 -17.42 -0.04 -12.16
CA LEU A 63 -17.62 -0.33 -10.75
C LEU A 63 -18.81 0.45 -10.18
N CYS A 64 -18.92 1.74 -10.47
CA CYS A 64 -20.03 2.58 -10.01
C CYS A 64 -21.38 2.08 -10.54
N GLU A 65 -21.47 1.71 -11.82
CA GLU A 65 -22.67 1.07 -12.38
C GLU A 65 -23.01 -0.24 -11.67
N LYS A 66 -22.00 -1.04 -11.33
CA LYS A 66 -22.18 -2.30 -10.61
C LYS A 66 -22.61 -2.09 -9.17
N VAL A 67 -22.05 -1.10 -8.46
CA VAL A 67 -22.45 -0.74 -7.10
C VAL A 67 -23.87 -0.16 -7.08
N GLN A 68 -24.22 0.67 -8.08
CA GLN A 68 -25.55 1.24 -8.23
C GLN A 68 -26.59 0.13 -8.49
N SER A 69 -26.32 -0.80 -9.40
CA SER A 69 -27.21 -1.95 -9.67
C SER A 69 -27.32 -2.94 -8.50
N LEU A 70 -26.28 -3.05 -7.66
CA LEU A 70 -26.31 -3.78 -6.39
C LEU A 70 -27.19 -3.07 -5.34
N ALA A 71 -27.08 -1.73 -5.23
CA ALA A 71 -27.90 -0.92 -4.34
C ALA A 71 -29.39 -0.93 -4.76
N ASP A 72 -29.65 -1.01 -6.06
CA ASP A 72 -31.00 -1.10 -6.64
C ASP A 72 -31.58 -2.54 -6.60
N GLY A 73 -30.87 -3.49 -5.96
CA GLY A 73 -31.36 -4.84 -5.67
C GLY A 73 -31.39 -5.80 -6.86
N GLN A 74 -30.68 -5.50 -7.95
CA GLN A 74 -30.75 -6.28 -9.21
C GLN A 74 -29.70 -7.40 -9.34
N GLN A 75 -28.75 -7.52 -8.41
CA GLN A 75 -27.71 -8.55 -8.42
C GLN A 75 -27.36 -9.01 -7.00
N HIS A 76 -27.17 -10.32 -6.79
CA HIS A 76 -26.57 -10.87 -5.57
C HIS A 76 -25.11 -11.21 -5.87
N PHE A 77 -24.16 -10.53 -5.22
CA PHE A 77 -22.74 -10.90 -5.33
C PHE A 77 -22.45 -12.06 -4.38
N HIS A 78 -22.08 -13.22 -4.94
CA HIS A 78 -21.56 -14.32 -4.14
C HIS A 78 -20.06 -14.07 -3.90
N LEU A 79 -19.72 -13.31 -2.87
CA LEU A 79 -18.36 -13.36 -2.31
C LEU A 79 -18.24 -14.72 -1.64
N SER A 80 -17.71 -15.72 -2.35
CA SER A 80 -17.15 -16.87 -1.66
C SER A 80 -15.90 -16.38 -0.93
N SER A 81 -16.08 -15.84 0.27
CA SER A 81 -15.00 -15.85 1.24
C SER A 81 -14.78 -17.33 1.56
N LYS A 82 -13.89 -17.96 0.80
CA LYS A 82 -13.11 -19.03 1.40
C LYS A 82 -12.21 -18.33 2.42
N SER A 83 -12.78 -18.12 3.60
CA SER A 83 -12.01 -18.01 4.82
C SER A 83 -11.43 -19.40 5.05
N ASP A 84 -10.46 -19.78 4.22
CA ASP A 84 -9.53 -20.82 4.60
C ASP A 84 -8.82 -20.28 5.85
N GLU A 85 -8.70 -21.17 6.84
CA GLU A 85 -8.17 -20.94 8.18
C GLU A 85 -7.12 -19.85 8.21
N SER A 86 -7.22 -18.94 9.19
CA SER A 86 -6.16 -17.98 9.50
C SER A 86 -4.83 -18.72 9.46
N ALA A 87 -4.00 -18.43 8.47
CA ALA A 87 -2.62 -18.90 8.47
C ALA A 87 -2.05 -18.56 9.86
N PRO A 88 -1.39 -19.51 10.53
CA PRO A 88 -0.83 -19.26 11.84
C PRO A 88 0.03 -17.99 11.77
N ALA A 89 0.01 -17.19 12.83
CA ALA A 89 0.77 -15.94 12.94
C ALA A 89 2.30 -16.11 12.71
N ASP A 90 2.76 -17.34 12.56
CA ASP A 90 4.15 -17.75 12.33
C ASP A 90 4.56 -17.74 10.85
N ASP A 91 3.63 -17.62 9.88
CA ASP A 91 3.94 -17.55 8.43
C ASP A 91 4.07 -16.11 7.91
N LEU A 92 4.62 -15.21 8.73
CA LEU A 92 4.92 -13.85 8.28
C LEU A 92 6.17 -13.87 7.39
N LEU A 93 6.08 -13.18 6.25
CA LEU A 93 7.23 -12.95 5.39
C LEU A 93 8.19 -11.98 6.10
N GLY A 94 9.27 -12.51 6.66
CA GLY A 94 10.37 -11.73 7.21
C GLY A 94 11.13 -11.01 6.08
N ILE A 95 11.28 -9.70 6.20
CA ILE A 95 12.04 -8.87 5.27
C ILE A 95 13.08 -8.09 6.05
N ASP A 96 14.35 -8.32 5.74
CA ASP A 96 15.45 -7.48 6.20
C ASP A 96 15.64 -6.32 5.21
N VAL A 97 15.49 -5.09 5.69
CA VAL A 97 15.64 -3.88 4.87
C VAL A 97 17.08 -3.38 4.98
N THR A 98 17.86 -3.50 3.90
CA THR A 98 19.29 -3.14 3.90
C THR A 98 19.60 -1.78 3.29
N SER A 99 18.65 -1.20 2.55
CA SER A 99 18.85 0.08 1.86
C SER A 99 17.52 0.78 1.58
N ALA A 100 17.54 2.11 1.59
CA ALA A 100 16.51 2.93 0.98
C ALA A 100 16.92 3.32 -0.44
N VAL A 101 15.95 3.50 -1.33
CA VAL A 101 16.20 3.89 -2.72
C VAL A 101 15.45 5.18 -3.02
N LEU A 102 16.20 6.22 -3.42
CA LEU A 102 15.65 7.45 -3.96
C LEU A 102 15.69 7.38 -5.48
N ARG A 103 14.52 7.49 -6.13
CA ARG A 103 14.41 7.52 -7.58
C ARG A 103 14.30 8.94 -8.10
N ILE A 104 15.24 9.38 -8.93
CA ILE A 104 15.24 10.69 -9.59
C ILE A 104 15.11 10.47 -11.11
N GLY A 105 13.91 10.65 -11.64
CA GLY A 105 13.61 10.35 -13.04
C GLY A 105 13.83 8.87 -13.35
N LYS A 106 14.89 8.56 -14.10
CA LYS A 106 15.30 7.18 -14.44
C LYS A 106 16.46 6.66 -13.60
N GLU A 107 17.03 7.50 -12.74
CA GLU A 107 18.18 7.16 -11.91
C GLU A 107 17.72 6.70 -10.53
N ASN A 108 18.44 5.72 -9.98
CA ASN A 108 18.24 5.22 -8.63
C ASN A 108 19.49 5.53 -7.81
N ILE A 109 19.31 6.28 -6.72
CA ILE A 109 20.34 6.50 -5.71
C ILE A 109 20.05 5.53 -4.56
N VAL A 110 20.98 4.62 -4.31
CA VAL A 110 20.89 3.65 -3.22
C VAL A 110 21.54 4.24 -1.98
N ILE A 111 20.77 4.32 -0.89
CA ILE A 111 21.20 4.80 0.41
C ILE A 111 21.29 3.57 1.31
N PRO A 112 22.50 3.05 1.61
CA PRO A 112 22.65 1.91 2.49
C PRO A 112 22.16 2.29 3.90
N LEU A 113 21.36 1.42 4.50
CA LEU A 113 21.01 1.53 5.90
C LEU A 113 22.14 0.86 6.68
N SER A 114 22.69 1.56 7.67
CA SER A 114 23.74 0.98 8.50
C SER A 114 23.11 0.01 9.48
N ASP A 115 23.70 -1.18 9.62
CA ASP A 115 23.42 -2.03 10.77
C ASP A 115 24.04 -1.33 11.99
N GLU A 116 23.21 -0.72 12.84
CA GLU A 116 23.64 -0.31 14.19
C GLU A 116 23.93 -1.52 15.07
#